data_AF-A0A2X3ESB2-F1
#
_entry.id   AF-A0A2X3ESB2-F1
#
_cell.length_a   1.000
_cell.length_b   1.000
_cell.length_c   1.000
_cell.angle_alpha   90.00
_cell.angle_beta   90.00
_cell.angle_gamma   90.00
#
_symmetry.space_group_name_H-M   'P 1'
#
loop_
_entity.id
_entity.type
_entity.pdbx_description
1 polymer ?
#
loop_
_entity_poly.entity_id
_entity_poly.type
_entity_poly.pdbx_seq_one_letter_code
_entity_poly.pdbx_strand_id
1 'polypeptide(L)'
;MLDAARIELGMKRFLEQGGFHAFTTTFEDLHGLKQLPGLAVQRLMQQGYGFAGEGDWKTAALLRIMKVMSTGLQGGTSFMEDYTYHFDNGNDLVLGSHMLEVCPTIATAEKPILDVQPLGIGGKADPARLIFNTQTGPAIVASLIDLGDRFRLLVNTIETVPTPHDLPKLPVANALWKAQPDLRTASEAWIIAGGAHHTVFSHALNLDDMRQFAELHDIELTVIDNDTRLPSFKDALRWNEVYYGSKR
;
A
#
# COMPACT_ATOMS: atom_id res chain seq x y z
N MET A 1 1.66 -11.33 -22.42
CA MET A 1 2.23 -12.48 -21.66
C MET A 1 3.74 -12.64 -21.79
N LEU A 2 4.29 -13.04 -22.94
CA LEU A 2 5.75 -13.23 -23.10
C LEU A 2 6.57 -11.96 -22.82
N ASP A 3 6.05 -10.80 -23.23
CA ASP A 3 6.70 -9.51 -22.97
C ASP A 3 6.73 -9.18 -21.47
N ALA A 4 5.68 -9.53 -20.71
CA ALA A 4 5.64 -9.37 -19.25
C ALA A 4 6.71 -10.23 -18.56
N ALA A 5 6.87 -11.48 -18.99
CA ALA A 5 7.90 -12.38 -18.46
C ALA A 5 9.32 -11.88 -18.79
N ARG A 6 9.53 -11.33 -19.98
CA ARG A 6 10.81 -10.69 -20.36
C ARG A 6 11.13 -9.51 -19.47
N ILE A 7 10.15 -8.64 -19.20
CA ILE A 7 10.28 -7.50 -18.29
C ILE A 7 10.62 -7.99 -16.88
N GLU A 8 9.90 -8.98 -16.34
CA GLU A 8 10.16 -9.57 -15.02
C GLU A 8 11.60 -10.04 -14.88
N LEU A 9 12.09 -10.84 -15.84
CA LEU A 9 13.46 -11.36 -15.82
C LEU A 9 14.51 -10.25 -15.94
N GLY A 10 14.27 -9.25 -16.81
CA GLY A 10 15.16 -8.11 -16.98
C GLY A 10 15.26 -7.26 -15.71
N MET A 11 14.11 -6.90 -15.13
CA MET A 11 14.03 -6.16 -13.87
C MET A 11 14.68 -6.93 -12.74
N LYS A 12 14.33 -8.21 -12.55
CA LYS A 12 14.89 -9.06 -11.50
C LYS A 12 16.42 -9.12 -11.59
N ARG A 13 16.96 -9.41 -12.78
CA ARG A 13 18.40 -9.47 -12.99
C ARG A 13 19.08 -8.14 -12.70
N PHE A 14 18.48 -7.02 -13.11
CA PHE A 14 19.00 -5.69 -12.81
C PHE A 14 19.04 -5.42 -11.30
N LEU A 15 17.95 -5.72 -10.60
CA LEU A 15 17.83 -5.55 -9.14
C LEU A 15 18.87 -6.38 -8.39
N GLU A 16 19.02 -7.66 -8.76
CA GLU A 16 19.98 -8.58 -8.15
C GLU A 16 21.43 -8.15 -8.39
N GLN A 17 21.79 -7.77 -9.61
CA GLN A 17 23.14 -7.32 -9.94
C GLN A 17 23.53 -6.01 -9.26
N GLY A 18 22.55 -5.12 -9.06
CA GLY A 18 22.75 -3.85 -8.36
C GLY A 18 22.66 -3.96 -6.83
N GLY A 19 22.27 -5.11 -6.28
CA GLY A 19 22.04 -5.27 -4.84
C GLY A 19 20.87 -4.42 -4.31
N PHE A 20 19.89 -4.12 -5.15
CA PHE A 20 18.73 -3.31 -4.78
C PHE A 20 17.69 -4.15 -4.02
N HIS A 21 16.96 -3.51 -3.10
CA HIS A 21 15.92 -4.16 -2.28
C HIS A 21 14.52 -3.59 -2.48
N ALA A 22 14.43 -2.41 -3.09
CA ALA A 22 13.19 -1.75 -3.45
C ALA A 22 13.41 -0.96 -4.74
N PHE A 23 12.32 -0.69 -5.47
CA PHE A 23 12.37 0.08 -6.70
C PHE A 23 11.03 0.78 -6.95
N THR A 24 11.00 1.70 -7.91
CA THR A 24 9.79 2.38 -8.36
C THR A 24 9.69 2.28 -9.88
N THR A 25 8.53 2.60 -10.42
CA THR A 25 8.32 2.83 -11.86
C THR A 25 7.60 4.16 -12.06
N THR A 26 7.58 4.68 -13.29
CA THR A 26 6.68 5.76 -13.68
C THR A 26 6.04 5.42 -15.02
N PHE A 27 4.74 5.62 -15.17
CA PHE A 27 4.07 5.42 -16.45
C PHE A 27 4.38 6.55 -17.46
N GLU A 28 4.94 7.66 -17.00
CA GLU A 28 5.30 8.81 -17.85
C GLU A 28 6.62 8.61 -18.59
N ASP A 29 7.49 7.70 -18.13
CA ASP A 29 8.71 7.31 -18.83
C ASP A 29 8.83 5.79 -18.97
N LEU A 30 8.34 5.31 -20.11
CA LEU A 30 8.40 3.90 -20.51
C LEU A 30 9.10 3.73 -21.86
N HIS A 31 10.02 4.64 -22.22
CA HIS A 31 10.73 4.55 -23.50
C HIS A 31 11.53 3.23 -23.59
N GLY A 32 11.39 2.52 -24.71
CA GLY A 32 12.00 1.20 -24.90
C GLY A 32 11.28 0.03 -24.21
N LEU A 33 10.31 0.28 -23.31
CA LEU A 33 9.45 -0.75 -22.72
C LEU A 33 8.17 -0.92 -23.54
N LYS A 34 7.75 -2.19 -23.70
CA LYS A 34 6.54 -2.56 -24.44
C LYS A 34 5.23 -2.34 -23.67
N GLN A 35 5.25 -2.54 -22.36
CA GLN A 35 4.11 -2.44 -21.45
C GLN A 35 4.58 -1.92 -20.10
N LEU A 36 3.68 -1.28 -19.35
CA LEU A 36 3.92 -0.95 -17.95
C LEU A 36 4.18 -2.24 -17.14
N PRO A 37 5.17 -2.28 -16.22
CA PRO A 37 5.44 -3.46 -15.42
C PRO A 37 4.33 -3.79 -14.40
N GLY A 38 3.32 -4.57 -14.79
CA GLY A 38 2.29 -5.09 -13.87
C GLY A 38 2.69 -6.40 -13.19
N LEU A 39 2.46 -7.53 -13.88
CA LEU A 39 2.77 -8.89 -13.40
C LEU A 39 4.18 -9.02 -12.81
N ALA A 40 5.18 -8.43 -13.48
CA ALA A 40 6.57 -8.43 -13.05
C ALA A 40 6.71 -7.85 -11.63
N VAL A 41 6.09 -6.71 -11.37
CA VAL A 41 6.15 -6.02 -10.09
C VAL A 41 5.41 -6.79 -9.01
N GLN A 42 4.22 -7.33 -9.33
CA GLN A 42 3.45 -8.16 -8.38
C GLN A 42 4.27 -9.34 -7.87
N ARG A 43 4.97 -10.05 -8.78
CA ARG A 43 5.81 -11.21 -8.43
C ARG A 43 7.12 -10.82 -7.76
N LEU A 44 7.71 -9.67 -8.08
CA LEU A 44 8.88 -9.14 -7.37
C LEU A 44 8.52 -8.74 -5.93
N MET A 45 7.38 -8.08 -5.71
CA MET A 45 6.89 -7.81 -4.35
C MET A 45 6.63 -9.11 -3.58
N GLN A 46 6.10 -10.14 -4.23
CA GLN A 46 5.90 -11.45 -3.60
C GLN A 46 7.24 -12.08 -3.17
N GLN A 47 8.30 -11.85 -3.93
CA GLN A 47 9.67 -12.30 -3.62
C GLN A 47 10.37 -11.45 -2.54
N GLY A 48 9.70 -10.40 -2.02
CA GLY A 48 10.20 -9.60 -0.91
C GLY A 48 10.70 -8.20 -1.28
N TYR A 49 10.69 -7.82 -2.56
CA TYR A 49 11.10 -6.47 -2.98
C TYR A 49 10.08 -5.42 -2.50
N GLY A 50 10.58 -4.25 -2.12
CA GLY A 50 9.75 -3.06 -1.96
C GLY A 50 9.40 -2.43 -3.31
N PHE A 51 8.20 -1.86 -3.39
CA PHE A 51 7.71 -1.19 -4.58
C PHE A 51 6.63 -0.18 -4.20
N ALA A 52 6.57 0.91 -4.95
CA ALA A 52 5.40 1.77 -5.09
C ALA A 52 5.44 2.44 -6.47
N GLY A 53 4.27 2.82 -6.96
CA GLY A 53 4.11 3.41 -8.28
C GLY A 53 4.64 4.85 -8.37
N GLU A 54 4.63 5.40 -9.58
CA GLU A 54 4.79 6.83 -9.90
C GLU A 54 6.04 7.51 -9.30
N GLY A 55 7.12 6.75 -9.09
CA GLY A 55 8.36 7.27 -8.51
C GLY A 55 8.34 7.42 -6.98
N ASP A 56 7.33 6.88 -6.29
CA ASP A 56 7.20 6.98 -4.83
C ASP A 56 8.19 6.10 -4.06
N TRP A 57 9.39 6.62 -3.90
CA TRP A 57 10.46 5.92 -3.19
C TRP A 57 10.19 5.75 -1.68
N LYS A 58 9.37 6.62 -1.06
CA LYS A 58 9.07 6.53 0.39
C LYS A 58 8.24 5.29 0.68
N THR A 59 7.16 5.11 -0.07
CA THR A 59 6.30 3.93 0.07
C THR A 59 7.02 2.66 -0.39
N ALA A 60 7.84 2.74 -1.45
CA ALA A 60 8.64 1.60 -1.89
C ALA A 60 9.62 1.12 -0.81
N ALA A 61 10.31 2.05 -0.15
CA ALA A 61 11.19 1.74 0.99
C ALA A 61 10.40 1.19 2.18
N LEU A 62 9.29 1.82 2.54
CA LEU A 62 8.42 1.38 3.63
C LEU A 62 7.89 -0.04 3.39
N LEU A 63 7.51 -0.38 2.16
CA LEU A 63 7.07 -1.73 1.81
C LEU A 63 8.17 -2.76 2.05
N ARG A 64 9.41 -2.46 1.65
CA ARG A 64 10.54 -3.35 1.89
C ARG A 64 10.79 -3.52 3.39
N ILE A 65 10.79 -2.43 4.15
CA ILE A 65 10.99 -2.44 5.60
C ILE A 65 9.93 -3.34 6.26
N MET A 66 8.66 -3.10 5.97
CA MET A 66 7.55 -3.86 6.55
C MET A 66 7.56 -5.33 6.10
N LYS A 67 7.94 -5.64 4.86
CA LYS A 67 8.11 -7.03 4.42
C LYS A 67 9.21 -7.77 5.16
N VAL A 68 10.32 -7.09 5.46
CA VAL A 68 11.41 -7.69 6.27
C VAL A 68 10.96 -7.86 7.71
N MET A 69 10.32 -6.83 8.27
CA MET A 69 9.78 -6.85 9.64
C MET A 69 8.79 -8.00 9.83
N SER A 70 7.97 -8.32 8.83
CA SER A 70 7.00 -9.41 8.89
C SER A 70 7.58 -10.82 8.62
N THR A 71 8.90 -10.99 8.56
CA THR A 71 9.51 -12.30 8.29
C THR A 71 9.19 -13.28 9.41
N GLY A 72 8.58 -14.42 9.07
CA GLY A 72 8.19 -15.45 10.03
C GLY A 72 6.81 -15.23 10.68
N LEU A 73 6.13 -14.13 10.36
CA LEU A 73 4.75 -13.87 10.78
C LEU A 73 3.75 -14.40 9.75
N GLN A 74 2.54 -14.70 10.19
CA GLN A 74 1.42 -15.04 9.31
C GLN A 74 0.76 -13.76 8.78
N GLY A 75 0.35 -13.77 7.51
CA GLY A 75 -0.27 -12.61 6.84
C GLY A 75 0.62 -12.03 5.75
N GLY A 76 0.01 -11.33 4.79
CA GLY A 76 0.71 -10.66 3.70
C GLY A 76 0.92 -9.17 3.94
N THR A 77 1.87 -8.60 3.20
CA THR A 77 2.15 -7.15 3.17
C THR A 77 2.24 -6.69 1.71
N SER A 78 1.56 -5.63 1.32
CA SER A 78 1.46 -5.14 -0.07
C SER A 78 1.57 -3.63 -0.16
N PHE A 79 2.04 -3.12 -1.30
CA PHE A 79 1.70 -1.78 -1.75
C PHE A 79 0.19 -1.69 -1.97
N MET A 80 -0.40 -0.54 -1.65
CA MET A 80 -1.84 -0.30 -1.75
C MET A 80 -2.14 1.19 -1.97
N GLU A 81 -3.27 1.46 -2.60
CA GLU A 81 -3.84 2.80 -2.77
C GLU A 81 -5.35 2.74 -2.54
N ASP A 82 -5.90 3.67 -1.76
CA ASP A 82 -7.34 3.88 -1.60
C ASP A 82 -7.97 4.29 -2.94
N TYR A 83 -8.73 3.39 -3.57
CA TYR A 83 -9.13 3.54 -4.97
C TYR A 83 -10.55 4.10 -5.14
N THR A 84 -11.50 3.65 -4.32
CA THR A 84 -12.88 4.17 -4.30
C THR A 84 -13.62 3.79 -3.02
N TYR A 85 -14.79 4.38 -2.80
CA TYR A 85 -15.60 4.20 -1.60
C TYR A 85 -16.98 3.61 -1.89
N HIS A 86 -17.48 2.85 -0.93
CA HIS A 86 -18.88 2.43 -0.84
C HIS A 86 -19.50 3.09 0.38
N PHE A 87 -20.48 3.97 0.17
CA PHE A 87 -21.21 4.61 1.26
C PHE A 87 -22.55 3.91 1.48
N ASP A 88 -22.69 3.29 2.65
CA ASP A 88 -23.91 2.62 3.08
C ASP A 88 -24.01 2.70 4.60
N ASN A 89 -25.21 3.00 5.11
CA ASN A 89 -25.40 3.31 6.53
C ASN A 89 -24.98 2.11 7.41
N GLY A 90 -23.88 2.27 8.16
CA GLY A 90 -23.32 1.22 9.01
C GLY A 90 -22.43 0.21 8.28
N ASN A 91 -22.19 0.40 6.99
CA ASN A 91 -21.35 -0.45 6.16
C ASN A 91 -20.51 0.35 5.15
N ASP A 92 -19.97 1.48 5.57
CA ASP A 92 -19.03 2.25 4.77
C ASP A 92 -17.73 1.44 4.54
N LEU A 93 -17.27 1.36 3.30
CA LEU A 93 -16.10 0.57 2.89
C LEU A 93 -15.16 1.37 1.99
N VAL A 94 -13.89 1.01 2.04
CA VAL A 94 -12.86 1.41 1.08
C VAL A 94 -12.47 0.23 0.22
N LEU A 95 -12.48 0.41 -1.10
CA LEU A 95 -11.85 -0.51 -2.03
C LEU A 95 -10.48 0.03 -2.40
N GLY A 96 -9.43 -0.65 -1.96
CA GLY A 96 -8.06 -0.39 -2.35
C GLY A 96 -7.59 -1.27 -3.50
N SER A 97 -6.71 -0.71 -4.33
CA SER A 97 -6.10 -1.38 -5.46
C SER A 97 -4.84 -0.61 -5.89
N HIS A 98 -4.40 -0.82 -7.13
CA HIS A 98 -3.55 0.09 -7.89
C HIS A 98 -3.80 -0.20 -9.39
N MET A 99 -3.20 0.58 -10.29
CA MET A 99 -3.37 0.36 -11.73
C MET A 99 -3.04 -1.08 -12.19
N LEU A 100 -2.00 -1.70 -11.62
CA LEU A 100 -1.67 -3.13 -11.83
C LEU A 100 -1.11 -3.81 -10.56
N GLU A 101 -0.40 -3.07 -9.72
CA GLU A 101 0.69 -3.55 -8.88
C GLU A 101 0.24 -3.88 -7.45
N VAL A 102 -0.65 -4.86 -7.30
CA VAL A 102 -1.04 -5.39 -5.97
C VAL A 102 -0.34 -6.73 -5.71
N CYS A 103 0.29 -6.88 -4.54
CA CYS A 103 1.10 -8.06 -4.22
C CYS A 103 0.23 -9.28 -3.89
N PRO A 104 0.46 -10.45 -4.52
CA PRO A 104 -0.36 -11.64 -4.28
C PRO A 104 -0.16 -12.28 -2.90
N THR A 105 0.73 -11.75 -2.04
CA THR A 105 0.88 -12.26 -0.66
C THR A 105 -0.36 -12.03 0.20
N ILE A 106 -1.24 -11.10 -0.18
CA ILE A 106 -2.50 -10.83 0.53
C ILE A 106 -3.71 -11.54 -0.10
N ALA A 107 -3.50 -12.34 -1.16
CA ALA A 107 -4.59 -12.98 -1.89
C ALA A 107 -5.29 -14.06 -1.05
N THR A 108 -6.60 -14.16 -1.17
CA THR A 108 -7.41 -15.25 -0.59
C THR A 108 -7.27 -16.54 -1.40
N ALA A 109 -7.16 -16.42 -2.72
CA ALA A 109 -7.05 -17.57 -3.61
C ALA A 109 -5.59 -18.05 -3.70
N GLU A 110 -5.39 -19.38 -3.58
CA GLU A 110 -4.08 -20.01 -3.81
C GLU A 110 -3.53 -19.73 -5.22
N LYS A 111 -4.43 -19.60 -6.20
CA LYS A 111 -4.09 -19.33 -7.61
C LYS A 111 -4.83 -18.07 -8.09
N PRO A 112 -4.19 -16.90 -8.07
CA PRO A 112 -4.70 -15.69 -8.70
C PRO A 112 -4.97 -15.88 -10.19
N ILE A 113 -5.93 -15.15 -10.73
CA ILE A 113 -6.21 -15.13 -12.17
C ILE A 113 -5.10 -14.32 -12.85
N LEU A 114 -4.57 -14.83 -13.96
CA LEU A 114 -3.60 -14.13 -14.79
C LEU A 114 -4.29 -13.66 -16.05
N ASP A 115 -4.34 -12.35 -16.25
CA ASP A 115 -5.12 -11.75 -17.32
C ASP A 115 -4.37 -10.60 -18.02
N VAL A 116 -4.79 -10.29 -19.25
CA VAL A 116 -4.25 -9.21 -20.09
C VAL A 116 -5.43 -8.38 -20.57
N GLN A 117 -5.48 -7.12 -20.13
CA GLN A 117 -6.54 -6.18 -20.52
C GLN A 117 -5.96 -4.80 -20.84
N PRO A 118 -6.68 -3.98 -21.61
CA PRO A 118 -6.23 -2.64 -21.96
C PRO A 118 -5.92 -1.76 -20.74
N LEU A 119 -4.86 -0.96 -20.86
CA LEU A 119 -4.54 0.14 -19.94
C LEU A 119 -4.16 1.37 -20.76
N GLY A 120 -5.00 2.40 -20.74
CA GLY A 120 -4.73 3.63 -21.48
C GLY A 120 -3.59 4.47 -20.88
N ILE A 121 -3.39 4.38 -19.57
CA ILE A 121 -2.36 5.12 -18.84
C ILE A 121 -0.97 4.63 -19.26
N GLY A 122 -0.07 5.56 -19.62
CA GLY A 122 1.27 5.28 -20.14
C GLY A 122 1.33 4.96 -21.64
N GLY A 123 0.19 4.79 -22.32
CA GLY A 123 0.14 4.66 -23.79
C GLY A 123 0.90 3.46 -24.36
N LYS A 124 0.89 2.34 -23.66
CA LYS A 124 1.61 1.10 -24.04
C LYS A 124 0.67 -0.04 -24.42
N ALA A 125 1.25 -1.18 -24.79
CA ALA A 125 0.49 -2.39 -25.04
C ALA A 125 -0.17 -2.92 -23.77
N ASP A 126 -1.26 -3.66 -23.93
CA ASP A 126 -2.07 -4.25 -22.85
C ASP A 126 -1.19 -5.07 -21.88
N PRO A 127 -1.04 -4.62 -20.62
CA PRO A 127 -0.17 -5.27 -19.66
C PRO A 127 -0.83 -6.52 -19.05
N ALA A 128 -0.01 -7.53 -18.78
CA ALA A 128 -0.41 -8.68 -17.97
C ALA A 128 -0.43 -8.32 -16.47
N ARG A 129 -1.40 -8.86 -15.72
CA ARG A 129 -1.54 -8.69 -14.27
C ARG A 129 -2.13 -9.94 -13.58
N LEU A 130 -1.95 -10.02 -12.27
CA LEU A 130 -2.69 -10.94 -11.40
C LEU A 130 -3.92 -10.24 -10.84
N ILE A 131 -5.07 -10.93 -10.87
CA ILE A 131 -6.36 -10.49 -10.35
C ILE A 131 -6.79 -11.47 -9.24
N PHE A 132 -7.13 -10.92 -8.08
CA PHE A 132 -7.56 -11.68 -6.90
C PHE A 132 -8.30 -10.78 -5.90
N ASN A 133 -8.98 -11.40 -4.94
CA ASN A 133 -9.51 -10.76 -3.74
C ASN A 133 -8.52 -10.91 -2.57
N THR A 134 -8.50 -9.94 -1.67
CA THR A 134 -7.67 -9.94 -0.46
C THR A 134 -8.29 -10.76 0.67
N GLN A 135 -7.46 -11.34 1.52
CA GLN A 135 -7.87 -12.09 2.73
C GLN A 135 -8.69 -11.21 3.67
N THR A 136 -9.53 -11.85 4.48
CA THR A 136 -10.36 -11.20 5.52
C THR A 136 -9.62 -11.19 6.85
N GLY A 137 -9.72 -10.09 7.59
CA GLY A 137 -9.27 -9.99 8.98
C GLY A 137 -8.65 -8.65 9.34
N PRO A 138 -8.07 -8.55 10.55
CA PRO A 138 -7.40 -7.35 11.01
C PRO A 138 -6.21 -7.00 10.12
N ALA A 139 -6.04 -5.72 9.83
CA ALA A 139 -4.92 -5.19 9.08
C ALA A 139 -4.59 -3.75 9.48
N ILE A 140 -3.49 -3.24 8.94
CA ILE A 140 -3.12 -1.83 8.98
C ILE A 140 -2.84 -1.32 7.58
N VAL A 141 -3.06 -0.02 7.37
CA VAL A 141 -2.45 0.74 6.28
C VAL A 141 -1.53 1.80 6.89
N ALA A 142 -0.30 1.86 6.39
CA ALA A 142 0.74 2.76 6.88
C ALA A 142 1.24 3.69 5.78
N SER A 143 1.49 4.96 6.11
CA SER A 143 2.04 5.97 5.20
C SER A 143 3.13 6.77 5.89
N LEU A 144 4.33 6.81 5.28
CA LEU A 144 5.44 7.64 5.75
C LEU A 144 5.53 8.89 4.89
N ILE A 145 5.20 10.04 5.48
CA ILE A 145 5.23 11.32 4.80
C ILE A 145 6.40 12.18 5.29
N ASP A 146 6.88 13.01 4.38
CA ASP A 146 7.89 14.03 4.64
C ASP A 146 7.17 15.37 4.77
N LEU A 147 7.28 16.01 5.93
CA LEU A 147 6.70 17.34 6.21
C LEU A 147 7.66 18.48 5.82
N GLY A 148 8.82 18.14 5.27
CA GLY A 148 9.90 19.04 4.85
C GLY A 148 11.03 19.12 5.87
N ASP A 149 10.70 19.20 7.16
CA ASP A 149 11.66 19.31 8.26
C ASP A 149 11.78 18.03 9.11
N ARG A 150 10.83 17.10 8.97
CA ARG A 150 10.75 15.84 9.71
C ARG A 150 9.82 14.85 8.98
N PHE A 151 9.89 13.59 9.39
CA PHE A 151 8.94 12.57 8.94
C PHE A 151 7.78 12.40 9.93
N ARG A 152 6.63 11.97 9.39
CA ARG A 152 5.48 11.47 10.16
C ARG A 152 5.07 10.12 9.59
N LEU A 153 4.92 9.13 10.47
CA LEU A 153 4.31 7.84 10.14
C LEU A 153 2.84 7.88 10.53
N LEU A 154 1.94 7.69 9.58
CA LEU A 154 0.51 7.52 9.83
C LEU A 154 0.19 6.04 9.75
N VAL A 155 -0.61 5.54 10.69
CA VAL A 155 -1.11 4.16 10.69
C VAL A 155 -2.61 4.19 11.00
N ASN A 156 -3.41 3.66 10.08
CA ASN A 156 -4.83 3.40 10.31
C ASN A 156 -5.05 1.91 10.51
N THR A 157 -5.68 1.53 11.62
CA THR A 157 -6.17 0.17 11.84
C THR A 157 -7.45 -0.05 11.05
N ILE A 158 -7.53 -1.19 10.37
CA ILE A 158 -8.62 -1.52 9.47
C ILE A 158 -9.03 -2.98 9.64
N GLU A 159 -10.21 -3.34 9.15
CA GLU A 159 -10.68 -4.72 9.07
C GLU A 159 -11.03 -5.02 7.61
N THR A 160 -10.28 -5.91 6.96
CA THR A 160 -10.65 -6.34 5.62
C THR A 160 -11.85 -7.27 5.65
N VAL A 161 -12.72 -7.14 4.66
CA VAL A 161 -13.99 -7.86 4.55
C VAL A 161 -14.11 -8.52 3.18
N PRO A 162 -14.87 -9.62 3.05
CA PRO A 162 -15.14 -10.19 1.74
C PRO A 162 -15.93 -9.21 0.86
N THR A 163 -15.69 -9.25 -0.44
CA THR A 163 -16.51 -8.53 -1.42
C THR A 163 -17.95 -9.09 -1.40
N PRO A 164 -18.99 -8.26 -1.21
CA PRO A 164 -20.37 -8.75 -1.13
C PRO A 164 -20.91 -9.24 -2.48
N HIS A 165 -20.26 -8.86 -3.58
CA HIS A 165 -20.62 -9.21 -4.94
C HIS A 165 -19.35 -9.51 -5.76
N ASP A 166 -19.52 -10.29 -6.82
CA ASP A 166 -18.48 -10.49 -7.82
C ASP A 166 -18.12 -9.18 -8.52
N LEU A 167 -16.84 -9.04 -8.90
CA LEU A 167 -16.31 -7.86 -9.57
C LEU A 167 -15.87 -8.19 -11.02
N PRO A 168 -16.77 -8.71 -11.90
CA PRO A 168 -16.39 -9.31 -13.19
C PRO A 168 -15.81 -8.31 -14.21
N LYS A 169 -15.97 -7.01 -13.96
CA LYS A 169 -15.46 -5.93 -14.81
C LYS A 169 -14.28 -5.19 -14.20
N LEU A 170 -13.85 -5.54 -12.99
CA LEU A 170 -12.68 -4.93 -12.37
C LEU A 170 -11.43 -5.67 -12.87
N PRO A 171 -10.54 -5.00 -13.64
CA PRO A 171 -9.46 -5.69 -14.33
C PRO A 171 -8.20 -5.82 -13.47
N VAL A 172 -8.33 -5.63 -12.16
CA VAL A 172 -7.25 -5.56 -11.16
C VAL A 172 -7.64 -6.31 -9.89
N ALA A 173 -6.64 -6.71 -9.10
CA ALA A 173 -6.88 -7.23 -7.76
C ALA A 173 -7.43 -6.14 -6.82
N ASN A 174 -8.13 -6.54 -5.76
CA ASN A 174 -8.73 -5.60 -4.82
C ASN A 174 -8.51 -6.02 -3.36
N ALA A 175 -8.48 -5.03 -2.49
CA ALA A 175 -8.67 -5.14 -1.06
C ALA A 175 -9.91 -4.32 -0.67
N LEU A 176 -10.76 -4.87 0.20
CA LEU A 176 -11.97 -4.19 0.66
C LEU A 176 -11.94 -4.15 2.19
N TRP A 177 -12.07 -2.99 2.80
CA TRP A 177 -11.99 -2.87 4.26
C TRP A 177 -12.93 -1.83 4.86
N LYS A 178 -13.16 -1.99 6.17
CA LYS A 178 -13.72 -0.98 7.08
C LYS A 178 -12.57 -0.27 7.78
N ALA A 179 -12.52 1.05 7.64
CA ALA A 179 -11.55 1.87 8.36
C ALA A 179 -12.04 2.16 9.78
N GLN A 180 -11.18 2.01 10.79
CA GLN A 180 -11.52 2.38 12.17
C GLN A 180 -11.30 3.88 12.40
N PRO A 181 -12.14 4.56 13.21
CA PRO A 181 -13.33 4.03 13.89
C PRO A 181 -14.55 3.91 12.95
N ASP A 182 -14.57 4.73 11.91
CA ASP A 182 -15.55 4.76 10.83
C ASP A 182 -14.93 5.48 9.64
N LEU A 183 -15.44 5.26 8.42
CA LEU A 183 -14.85 5.84 7.20
C LEU A 183 -14.75 7.37 7.27
N ARG A 184 -15.76 8.04 7.82
CA ARG A 184 -15.78 9.50 7.90
C ARG A 184 -14.68 10.02 8.82
N THR A 185 -14.57 9.51 10.03
CA THR A 185 -13.56 9.92 11.00
C THR A 185 -12.16 9.53 10.53
N ALA A 186 -11.99 8.32 10.00
CA ALA A 186 -10.70 7.81 9.53
C ALA A 186 -10.16 8.67 8.37
N SER A 187 -10.98 8.91 7.36
CA SER A 187 -10.59 9.74 6.21
C SER A 187 -10.36 11.20 6.60
N GLU A 188 -11.19 11.80 7.47
CA GLU A 188 -10.97 13.18 7.94
C GLU A 188 -9.64 13.28 8.71
N ALA A 189 -9.39 12.37 9.65
CA ALA A 189 -8.15 12.33 10.44
C ALA A 189 -6.91 12.15 9.55
N TRP A 190 -6.97 11.24 8.57
CA TRP A 190 -5.90 10.99 7.61
C TRP A 190 -5.56 12.23 6.78
N ILE A 191 -6.59 12.91 6.25
CA ILE A 191 -6.44 14.15 5.47
C ILE A 191 -5.86 15.27 6.35
N ILE A 192 -6.35 15.44 7.58
CA ILE A 192 -5.83 16.46 8.50
C ILE A 192 -4.35 16.23 8.80
N ALA A 193 -3.94 14.97 8.98
CA ALA A 193 -2.55 14.62 9.28
C ALA A 193 -1.64 14.64 8.05
N GLY A 194 -2.20 14.75 6.84
CA GLY A 194 -1.49 14.88 5.57
C GLY A 194 -1.02 13.56 4.97
N GLY A 195 -1.66 12.43 5.33
CA GLY A 195 -1.25 11.10 4.83
C GLY A 195 -1.33 10.98 3.31
N ALA A 196 -0.45 10.18 2.73
CA ALA A 196 -0.46 9.94 1.28
C ALA A 196 -1.64 9.05 0.86
N HIS A 197 -1.94 9.03 -0.44
CA HIS A 197 -2.84 8.05 -1.04
C HIS A 197 -2.17 6.68 -1.19
N HIS A 198 -0.84 6.68 -1.40
CA HIS A 198 -0.03 5.47 -1.35
C HIS A 198 0.20 5.02 0.09
N THR A 199 -0.08 3.75 0.34
CA THR A 199 0.11 3.10 1.63
C THR A 199 0.82 1.76 1.48
N VAL A 200 1.33 1.27 2.61
CA VAL A 200 1.69 -0.13 2.78
C VAL A 200 0.60 -0.78 3.62
N PHE A 201 -0.10 -1.72 3.00
CA PHE A 201 -1.08 -2.58 3.64
C PHE A 201 -0.38 -3.78 4.28
N SER A 202 -0.78 -4.19 5.49
CA SER A 202 -0.31 -5.43 6.11
C SER A 202 -1.38 -6.12 6.96
N HIS A 203 -1.52 -7.43 6.77
CA HIS A 203 -2.18 -8.34 7.72
C HIS A 203 -1.23 -8.86 8.79
N ALA A 204 0.08 -8.89 8.50
CA ALA A 204 1.07 -9.51 9.36
C ALA A 204 1.52 -8.61 10.50
N LEU A 205 1.57 -7.30 10.24
CA LEU A 205 1.98 -6.29 11.21
C LEU A 205 0.75 -5.60 11.79
N ASN A 206 0.89 -5.19 13.04
CA ASN A 206 -0.16 -4.48 13.78
C ASN A 206 0.35 -3.09 14.25
N LEU A 207 -0.51 -2.38 14.98
CA LEU A 207 -0.21 -1.05 15.49
C LEU A 207 0.99 -1.02 16.45
N ASP A 208 1.17 -2.04 17.30
CA ASP A 208 2.26 -2.08 18.27
C ASP A 208 3.63 -2.29 17.61
N ASP A 209 3.68 -3.03 16.50
CA ASP A 209 4.88 -3.13 15.67
C ASP A 209 5.27 -1.75 15.13
N MET A 210 4.28 -0.96 14.68
CA MET A 210 4.51 0.37 14.14
C MET A 210 4.84 1.41 15.22
N ARG A 211 4.29 1.27 16.43
CA ARG A 211 4.69 2.06 17.61
C ARG A 211 6.17 1.88 17.89
N GLN A 212 6.63 0.64 18.00
CA GLN A 212 8.05 0.34 18.24
C GLN A 212 8.94 0.83 17.09
N PHE A 213 8.50 0.68 15.84
CA PHE A 213 9.23 1.21 14.69
C PHE A 213 9.41 2.73 14.78
N ALA A 214 8.35 3.46 15.09
CA ALA A 214 8.38 4.92 15.20
C ALA A 214 9.28 5.39 16.36
N GLU A 215 9.18 4.72 17.52
CA GLU A 215 10.04 4.99 18.68
C GLU A 215 11.52 4.73 18.37
N LEU A 216 11.84 3.62 17.68
CA LEU A 216 13.22 3.26 17.31
C LEU A 216 13.87 4.31 16.40
N HIS A 217 13.08 4.99 15.58
CA HIS A 217 13.55 6.01 14.63
C HIS A 217 13.31 7.45 15.11
N ASP A 218 12.75 7.62 16.32
CA ASP A 218 12.36 8.92 16.89
C ASP A 218 11.51 9.78 15.93
N ILE A 219 10.52 9.16 15.28
CA ILE A 219 9.57 9.84 14.38
C ILE A 219 8.18 9.90 14.98
N GLU A 220 7.41 10.92 14.61
CA GLU A 220 6.01 11.02 15.03
C GLU A 220 5.18 9.87 14.46
N LEU A 221 4.51 9.12 15.34
CA LEU A 221 3.44 8.20 14.97
C LEU A 221 2.08 8.88 15.16
N THR A 222 1.30 8.96 14.08
CA THR A 222 -0.10 9.37 14.10
C THR A 222 -0.98 8.14 13.95
N VAL A 223 -1.73 7.84 15.01
CA VAL A 223 -2.60 6.65 15.08
C VAL A 223 -4.03 7.04 14.75
N ILE A 224 -4.66 6.26 13.87
CA ILE A 224 -6.09 6.33 13.58
C ILE A 224 -6.68 4.94 13.82
N ASP A 225 -7.40 4.78 14.92
CA ASP A 225 -8.07 3.54 15.33
C ASP A 225 -9.43 3.81 15.99
N ASN A 226 -10.02 2.78 16.60
CA ASN A 226 -11.31 2.86 17.29
C ASN A 226 -11.38 3.92 18.42
N ASP A 227 -10.26 4.33 19.00
CA ASP A 227 -10.21 5.33 20.08
C ASP A 227 -10.10 6.77 19.55
N THR A 228 -9.98 6.94 18.23
CA THR A 228 -9.79 8.24 17.58
C THR A 228 -10.99 9.15 17.79
N ARG A 229 -10.72 10.34 18.32
CA ARG A 229 -11.69 11.44 18.44
C ARG A 229 -11.05 12.69 17.83
N LEU A 230 -11.70 13.27 16.83
CA LEU A 230 -11.11 14.39 16.06
C LEU A 230 -10.59 15.57 16.91
N PRO A 231 -11.25 16.00 18.03
CA PRO A 231 -10.69 17.04 18.88
C PRO A 231 -9.33 16.68 19.48
N SER A 232 -9.23 15.52 20.14
CA SER A 232 -7.98 15.08 20.78
C SER A 232 -6.91 14.70 19.75
N PHE A 233 -7.32 14.16 18.60
CA PHE A 233 -6.43 13.91 17.47
C PHE A 233 -5.78 15.21 16.97
N LYS A 234 -6.59 16.26 16.74
CA LYS A 234 -6.11 17.59 16.33
C LYS A 234 -5.22 18.24 17.40
N ASP A 235 -5.54 18.06 18.69
CA ASP A 235 -4.69 18.52 19.80
C ASP A 235 -3.32 17.84 19.80
N ALA A 236 -3.29 16.50 19.67
CA ALA A 236 -2.07 15.71 19.65
C ALA A 236 -1.14 16.14 18.51
N LEU A 237 -1.67 16.36 17.29
CA LEU A 237 -0.86 16.86 16.17
C LEU A 237 -0.18 18.20 16.49
N ARG A 238 -0.88 19.12 17.16
CA ARG A 238 -0.29 20.43 17.55
C ARG A 238 0.76 20.29 18.64
N TRP A 239 0.55 19.43 19.64
CA TRP A 239 1.53 19.21 20.70
C TRP A 239 2.78 18.50 20.16
N ASN A 240 2.59 17.48 19.32
CA ASN A 240 3.67 16.76 18.67
C ASN A 240 4.48 17.65 17.72
N GLU A 241 3.83 18.55 16.99
CA GLU A 241 4.51 19.51 16.11
C GLU A 241 5.62 20.27 16.86
N VAL A 242 5.30 20.78 18.06
CA VAL A 242 6.28 21.51 18.87
C VAL A 242 7.33 20.56 19.45
N TYR A 243 6.93 19.38 19.94
CA TYR A 243 7.87 18.40 20.51
C TYR A 243 8.91 17.93 19.48
N TYR A 244 8.47 17.38 18.35
CA TYR A 244 9.38 16.89 17.31
C TYR A 244 10.08 18.02 16.56
N GLY A 245 9.45 19.19 16.43
CA GLY A 245 10.08 20.38 15.88
C GLY A 245 11.19 20.96 16.77
N SER A 246 11.17 20.69 18.08
CA SER A 246 12.15 21.18 19.06
C SER A 246 13.37 20.26 19.24
N LYS A 247 13.29 18.99 18.82
CA LYS A 247 14.36 17.99 18.92
C LYS A 247 15.50 18.15 17.88
N ARG A 248 15.50 19.28 17.17
CA ARG A 248 16.50 19.62 16.15
C ARG A 248 17.88 19.90 16.76
#